data_AF-A0AAE4CLE1-F1
#
_entry.id   AF-A0AAE4CLE1-F1
#
_cell.length_a   1.000
_cell.length_b   1.000
_cell.length_c   1.000
_cell.angle_alpha   90.00
_cell.angle_beta   90.00
_cell.angle_gamma   90.00
#
_symmetry.space_group_name_H-M   'P 1'
#
loop_
_entity.id
_entity.type
_entity.pdbx_description
1 polymer ?
#
loop_
_entity_poly.entity_id
_entity_poly.type
_entity_poly.pdbx_seq_one_letter_code
_entity_poly.pdbx_strand_id
1 'polypeptide(L)'
;MSDRARARPEEKSAAARSPGGADRPGADKTRLGLVRRARRMMRSLAEAYPDAHCELNFSTPLQLAVATILSAQCTDKRVNEVTPKLFARYPTAADYAGADRAELEELIRSTGFYRNKTSSLMGLGAALLERHGGEVPARLDELVKLPGIGRKTANVILGNAFDVPGLTVDTHFGRVVRRWAWTSEEEPDKVERAVGELIPRKEWTMLSHRLIFHGRRVCHARKPACGACPLARDCPSFGAGPTEPAEAAKLVRGPEAPRLLALAGVAGEVPEKTVQQAASKEPAQ
;
A
#
# COMPACT_ATOMS: atom_id res chain seq x y z
N MET A 1 48.91 -7.43 -58.35
CA MET A 1 48.04 -8.60 -58.38
C MET A 1 48.38 -9.49 -57.20
N SER A 2 47.42 -9.59 -56.27
CA SER A 2 47.28 -10.46 -55.08
C SER A 2 48.52 -10.80 -54.26
N ASP A 3 48.66 -10.23 -53.06
CA ASP A 3 48.03 -10.69 -51.80
C ASP A 3 48.23 -12.18 -51.49
N ARG A 4 49.16 -12.46 -50.57
CA ARG A 4 49.09 -13.63 -49.69
C ARG A 4 49.45 -13.23 -48.28
N ALA A 5 48.44 -12.76 -47.57
CA ALA A 5 48.45 -12.55 -46.13
C ALA A 5 48.68 -13.89 -45.41
N ARG A 6 49.60 -13.89 -44.45
CA ARG A 6 49.82 -14.99 -43.50
C ARG A 6 48.66 -15.02 -42.51
N ALA A 7 47.93 -16.14 -42.46
CA ALA A 7 46.90 -16.39 -41.46
C ALA A 7 47.55 -16.59 -40.08
N ARG A 8 47.15 -15.78 -39.10
CA ARG A 8 47.37 -16.02 -37.66
C ARG A 8 46.31 -17.01 -37.15
N PRO A 9 46.63 -17.88 -36.18
CA PRO A 9 45.64 -18.78 -35.58
C PRO A 9 44.67 -17.99 -34.70
N GLU A 10 43.37 -18.27 -34.84
CA GLU A 10 42.30 -17.68 -34.04
C GLU A 10 42.39 -18.13 -32.58
N GLU A 11 42.61 -17.17 -31.68
CA GLU A 11 42.48 -17.32 -30.24
C GLU A 11 41.01 -17.56 -29.88
N LYS A 12 40.71 -18.74 -29.32
CA LYS A 12 39.42 -19.05 -28.71
C LYS A 12 39.20 -18.14 -27.49
N SER A 13 38.39 -17.11 -27.68
CA SER A 13 37.88 -16.29 -26.57
C SER A 13 37.00 -17.16 -25.65
N ALA A 14 37.44 -17.31 -24.41
CA ALA A 14 36.71 -17.98 -23.35
C ALA A 14 35.46 -17.15 -23.01
N ALA A 15 34.29 -17.64 -23.44
CA ALA A 15 33.00 -17.09 -23.05
C ALA A 15 32.85 -17.13 -21.52
N ALA A 16 32.76 -15.95 -20.93
CA ALA A 16 32.44 -15.75 -19.53
C ALA A 16 31.10 -16.44 -19.21
N ARG A 17 31.11 -17.31 -18.19
CA ARG A 17 29.91 -17.98 -17.67
C ARG A 17 29.01 -16.94 -17.00
N SER A 18 27.88 -16.61 -17.62
CA SER A 18 26.79 -15.86 -16.97
C SER A 18 26.28 -16.60 -15.73
N PRO A 19 26.15 -15.94 -14.57
CA PRO A 19 25.44 -16.49 -13.42
C PRO A 19 23.94 -16.21 -13.62
N GLY A 20 23.31 -17.01 -14.49
CA GLY A 20 21.90 -16.86 -14.87
C GLY A 20 21.06 -18.10 -14.59
N GLY A 21 21.32 -18.78 -13.48
CA GLY A 21 20.47 -19.85 -12.98
C GLY A 21 19.39 -19.27 -12.06
N ALA A 22 18.17 -19.06 -12.58
CA ALA A 22 17.00 -18.83 -11.74
C ALA A 22 15.81 -19.60 -12.34
N ASP A 23 15.22 -20.44 -11.50
CA ASP A 23 14.09 -21.32 -11.74
C ASP A 23 13.01 -20.74 -12.68
N ARG A 24 12.65 -21.55 -13.67
CA ARG A 24 11.49 -21.35 -14.55
C ARG A 24 10.16 -21.55 -13.76
N PRO A 25 9.05 -20.99 -14.25
CA PRO A 25 7.75 -20.97 -13.57
C PRO A 25 7.19 -22.38 -13.35
N GLY A 26 7.42 -22.91 -12.15
CA GLY A 26 6.97 -24.25 -11.74
C GLY A 26 7.25 -24.58 -10.27
N ALA A 27 8.06 -23.78 -9.57
CA ALA A 27 8.48 -24.02 -8.19
C ALA A 27 7.35 -23.94 -7.13
N ASP A 28 6.18 -23.38 -7.47
CA ASP A 28 5.08 -23.14 -6.52
C ASP A 28 3.88 -24.07 -6.71
N LYS A 29 4.09 -25.29 -7.23
CA LYS A 29 3.01 -26.30 -7.31
C LYS A 29 2.52 -26.78 -5.93
N THR A 30 3.27 -26.53 -4.87
CA THR A 30 2.92 -26.96 -3.51
C THR A 30 2.52 -25.78 -2.63
N ARG A 31 1.61 -26.03 -1.68
CA ARG A 31 1.23 -25.05 -0.66
C ARG A 31 2.43 -24.53 0.12
N LEU A 32 3.40 -25.40 0.43
CA LEU A 32 4.62 -25.02 1.14
C LEU A 32 5.51 -24.08 0.30
N GLY A 33 5.63 -24.32 -1.01
CA GLY A 33 6.34 -23.42 -1.94
C GLY A 33 5.75 -22.02 -1.92
N LEU A 34 4.42 -21.94 -2.04
CA LEU A 34 3.68 -20.68 -1.97
C LEU A 34 3.93 -19.93 -0.64
N VAL A 35 3.83 -20.61 0.50
CA VAL A 35 4.10 -19.99 1.82
C VAL A 35 5.53 -19.47 1.90
N ARG A 36 6.51 -20.25 1.43
CA ARG A 36 7.93 -19.84 1.43
C ARG A 36 8.15 -18.62 0.55
N ARG A 37 7.58 -18.58 -0.66
CA ARG A 37 7.65 -17.44 -1.57
C ARG A 37 6.99 -16.20 -0.97
N ALA A 38 5.76 -16.31 -0.47
CA ALA A 38 5.04 -15.21 0.14
C ALA A 38 5.84 -14.58 1.31
N ARG A 39 6.45 -15.43 2.16
CA ARG A 39 7.27 -14.96 3.28
C ARG A 39 8.63 -14.37 2.84
N ARG A 40 9.24 -14.84 1.74
CA ARG A 40 10.42 -14.18 1.15
C ARG A 40 10.06 -12.77 0.67
N MET A 41 9.01 -12.68 -0.13
CA MET A 41 8.51 -11.40 -0.65
C MET A 41 8.13 -10.43 0.47
N MET A 42 7.53 -10.92 1.57
CA MET A 42 7.25 -10.11 2.75
C MET A 42 8.52 -9.49 3.37
N ARG A 43 9.63 -10.23 3.43
CA ARG A 43 10.91 -9.68 3.92
C ARG A 43 11.47 -8.64 2.96
N SER A 44 11.45 -8.91 1.67
CA SER A 44 11.87 -7.92 0.66
C SER A 44 10.98 -6.67 0.67
N LEU A 45 9.69 -6.80 0.97
CA LEU A 45 8.80 -5.65 1.19
C LEU A 45 9.16 -4.85 2.45
N ALA A 46 9.56 -5.52 3.53
CA ALA A 46 10.01 -4.86 4.75
C ALA A 46 11.31 -4.06 4.52
N GLU A 47 12.21 -4.61 3.70
CA GLU A 47 13.39 -3.88 3.24
C GLU A 47 13.03 -2.75 2.28
N ALA A 48 12.07 -2.94 1.38
CA ALA A 48 11.65 -1.91 0.42
C ALA A 48 10.96 -0.72 1.09
N TYR A 49 10.16 -0.97 2.13
CA TYR A 49 9.33 0.02 2.81
C TYR A 49 9.48 -0.12 4.34
N PRO A 50 10.65 0.25 4.91
CA PRO A 50 10.89 0.16 6.35
C PRO A 50 9.99 1.10 7.15
N ASP A 51 9.57 2.20 6.53
CA ASP A 51 8.72 3.27 7.06
C ASP A 51 7.26 3.14 6.61
N ALA A 52 6.81 1.97 6.13
CA ALA A 52 5.43 1.79 5.72
C ALA A 52 4.44 2.06 6.86
N HIS A 53 3.49 2.97 6.65
CA HIS A 53 2.55 3.41 7.67
C HIS A 53 1.20 3.79 7.06
N CYS A 54 0.22 4.09 7.92
CA CYS A 54 -1.05 4.68 7.48
C CYS A 54 -0.81 6.12 7.04
N GLU A 55 -1.07 6.44 5.76
CA GLU A 55 -0.85 7.80 5.22
C GLU A 55 -1.90 8.84 5.68
N LEU A 56 -2.87 8.45 6.52
CA LEU A 56 -3.80 9.39 7.15
C LEU A 56 -3.18 9.93 8.44
N ASN A 57 -3.21 11.25 8.63
CA ASN A 57 -2.66 11.89 9.82
C ASN A 57 -3.66 11.81 10.98
N PHE A 58 -3.23 11.28 12.12
CA PHE A 58 -4.03 11.20 13.34
C PHE A 58 -3.12 11.08 14.58
N SER A 59 -3.68 11.42 15.75
CA SER A 59 -3.05 11.27 17.05
C SER A 59 -3.90 10.48 18.04
N THR A 60 -5.17 10.21 17.71
CA THR A 60 -6.10 9.44 18.56
C THR A 60 -6.92 8.44 17.73
N PRO A 61 -7.47 7.38 18.35
CA PRO A 61 -8.38 6.46 17.67
C PRO A 61 -9.60 7.14 17.06
N LEU A 62 -10.15 8.18 17.72
CA LEU A 62 -11.26 8.97 17.20
C LEU A 62 -10.87 9.72 15.92
N GLN A 63 -9.71 10.38 15.92
CA GLN A 63 -9.21 11.08 14.73
C GLN A 63 -9.01 10.10 13.55
N LEU A 64 -8.50 8.89 13.80
CA LEU A 64 -8.39 7.88 12.76
C LEU A 64 -9.75 7.39 12.25
N ALA A 65 -10.73 7.18 13.14
CA ALA A 65 -12.09 6.81 12.75
C ALA A 65 -12.73 7.89 11.84
N VAL A 66 -12.59 9.17 12.20
CA VAL A 66 -13.07 10.30 11.39
C VAL A 66 -12.33 10.36 10.05
N ALA A 67 -10.99 10.31 10.06
CA ALA A 67 -10.18 10.38 8.85
C ALA A 67 -10.51 9.24 7.87
N THR A 68 -10.75 8.03 8.37
CA THR A 68 -11.11 6.89 7.53
C THR A 68 -12.51 7.02 6.93
N ILE A 69 -13.49 7.57 7.64
CA ILE A 69 -14.80 7.94 7.06
C ILE A 69 -14.62 8.97 5.93
N LEU A 70 -13.79 9.99 6.15
CA LEU A 70 -13.50 11.01 5.14
C LEU A 70 -12.76 10.46 3.92
N SER A 71 -11.91 9.44 4.11
CA SER A 71 -11.12 8.80 3.04
C SER A 71 -11.97 8.03 2.02
N ALA A 72 -13.23 7.70 2.35
CA ALA A 72 -14.13 7.04 1.42
C ALA A 72 -14.27 7.87 0.12
N GLN A 73 -13.74 7.31 -0.99
CA GLN A 73 -13.67 7.96 -2.30
C GLN A 73 -12.99 9.34 -2.28
N CYS A 74 -12.00 9.50 -1.40
CA CYS A 74 -11.18 10.70 -1.29
C CYS A 74 -9.70 10.30 -1.22
N THR A 75 -8.80 11.18 -1.65
CA THR A 75 -7.35 10.94 -1.50
C THR A 75 -6.91 11.25 -0.08
N ASP A 76 -5.99 10.46 0.46
CA ASP A 76 -5.39 10.69 1.78
C ASP A 76 -4.81 12.12 1.91
N LYS A 77 -4.20 12.65 0.84
CA LYS A 77 -3.72 14.04 0.79
C LYS A 77 -4.82 15.06 1.12
N ARG A 78 -5.97 14.96 0.45
CA ARG A 78 -7.10 15.87 0.68
C ARG A 78 -7.70 15.69 2.08
N VAL A 79 -7.75 14.47 2.60
CA VAL A 79 -8.18 14.24 3.99
C VAL A 79 -7.20 14.92 4.96
N ASN A 80 -5.90 14.81 4.75
CA ASN A 80 -4.87 15.43 5.58
C ASN A 80 -4.85 16.96 5.46
N GLU A 81 -5.29 17.54 4.34
CA GLU A 81 -5.49 19.00 4.19
C GLU A 81 -6.68 19.51 5.03
N VAL A 82 -7.72 18.70 5.23
CA VAL A 82 -8.98 19.08 5.90
C VAL A 82 -8.96 18.80 7.41
N THR A 83 -8.38 17.67 7.79
CA THR A 83 -8.47 17.13 9.16
C THR A 83 -7.87 18.02 10.25
N PRO A 84 -6.80 18.82 10.06
CA PRO A 84 -6.27 19.66 11.14
C PRO A 84 -7.29 20.65 11.69
N LYS A 85 -8.01 21.36 10.79
CA LYS A 85 -9.08 22.29 11.19
C LYS A 85 -10.28 21.56 11.78
N LEU A 86 -10.63 20.42 11.20
CA LEU A 86 -11.75 19.60 11.68
C LEU A 86 -11.50 19.08 13.10
N PHE A 87 -10.30 18.54 13.37
CA PHE A 87 -9.94 17.98 14.68
C PHE A 87 -9.80 19.05 15.75
N ALA A 88 -9.34 20.25 15.39
CA ALA A 88 -9.33 21.38 16.31
C ALA A 88 -10.76 21.84 16.67
N ARG A 89 -11.69 21.78 15.70
CA ARG A 89 -13.09 22.20 15.91
C ARG A 89 -13.93 21.15 16.64
N TYR A 90 -13.67 19.87 16.39
CA TYR A 90 -14.40 18.73 16.92
C TYR A 90 -13.44 17.70 17.56
N PRO A 91 -12.86 18.00 18.74
CA PRO A 91 -11.86 17.14 19.37
C PRO A 91 -12.46 15.87 19.99
N THR A 92 -13.73 15.85 20.37
CA THR A 92 -14.38 14.74 21.09
C THR A 92 -15.58 14.16 20.36
N ALA A 93 -16.01 12.96 20.77
CA ALA A 93 -17.22 12.32 20.23
C ALA A 93 -18.48 13.17 20.47
N ALA A 94 -18.54 13.90 21.59
CA ALA A 94 -19.64 14.82 21.90
C ALA A 94 -19.70 16.00 20.93
N ASP A 95 -18.54 16.55 20.53
CA ASP A 95 -18.50 17.63 19.56
C ASP A 95 -19.06 17.19 18.21
N TYR A 96 -18.76 15.96 17.77
CA TYR A 96 -19.34 15.41 16.55
C TYR A 96 -20.85 15.14 16.69
N ALA A 97 -21.28 14.58 17.81
CA ALA A 97 -22.69 14.27 18.06
C ALA A 97 -23.58 15.52 18.05
N GLY A 98 -23.08 16.62 18.65
CA GLY A 98 -23.75 17.92 18.73
C GLY A 98 -23.35 18.93 17.66
N ALA A 99 -22.65 18.50 16.60
CA ALA A 99 -22.13 19.41 15.58
C ALA A 99 -23.25 20.17 14.86
N ASP A 100 -23.02 21.46 14.55
CA ASP A 100 -23.86 22.15 13.58
C ASP A 100 -23.65 21.51 12.20
N ARG A 101 -24.75 21.03 11.60
CA ARG A 101 -24.69 20.26 10.37
C ARG A 101 -24.16 21.10 9.21
N ALA A 102 -24.53 22.38 9.11
CA ALA A 102 -24.11 23.24 8.02
C ALA A 102 -22.62 23.59 8.14
N GLU A 103 -22.14 23.87 9.35
CA GLU A 103 -20.73 24.10 9.65
C GLU A 103 -19.87 22.86 9.31
N LEU A 104 -20.29 21.67 9.76
CA LEU A 104 -19.56 20.43 9.51
C LEU A 104 -19.54 20.09 8.01
N GLU A 105 -20.67 20.25 7.30
CA GLU A 105 -20.72 20.08 5.85
C GLU A 105 -19.75 21.01 5.14
N GLU A 106 -19.69 22.29 5.54
CA GLU A 106 -18.83 23.30 4.92
C GLU A 106 -17.34 22.96 5.09
N LEU A 107 -16.95 22.50 6.29
CA LEU A 107 -15.58 22.10 6.60
C LEU A 107 -15.11 20.89 5.78
N ILE A 108 -15.99 19.90 5.56
CA ILE A 108 -15.61 18.65 4.88
C ILE A 108 -16.05 18.58 3.41
N ARG A 109 -16.69 19.63 2.88
CA ARG A 109 -17.21 19.72 1.51
C ARG A 109 -16.22 19.29 0.44
N SER A 110 -14.95 19.65 0.64
CA SER A 110 -13.84 19.38 -0.27
C SER A 110 -13.43 17.90 -0.35
N THR A 111 -13.99 17.04 0.51
CA THR A 111 -13.74 15.58 0.54
C THR A 111 -14.72 14.77 -0.31
N GLY A 112 -15.74 15.41 -0.92
CA GLY A 112 -16.76 14.73 -1.74
C GLY A 112 -17.73 13.87 -0.92
N PHE A 113 -18.94 13.64 -1.43
CA PHE A 113 -20.04 12.95 -0.70
C PHE A 113 -20.27 13.48 0.73
N TYR A 114 -20.00 14.78 0.93
CA TYR A 114 -19.87 15.38 2.25
C TYR A 114 -21.15 15.31 3.07
N ARG A 115 -22.33 15.31 2.45
CA ARG A 115 -23.61 15.17 3.16
C ARG A 115 -23.73 13.82 3.87
N ASN A 116 -23.41 12.74 3.17
CA ASN A 116 -23.42 11.39 3.73
C ASN A 116 -22.31 11.20 4.77
N LYS A 117 -21.13 11.78 4.51
CA LYS A 117 -20.02 11.79 5.47
C LYS A 117 -20.40 12.55 6.74
N THR A 118 -21.05 13.70 6.62
CA THR A 118 -21.54 14.49 7.76
C THR A 118 -22.50 13.67 8.62
N SER A 119 -23.51 13.05 8.00
CA SER A 119 -24.43 12.16 8.73
C SER A 119 -23.70 10.99 9.41
N SER A 120 -22.67 10.45 8.76
CA SER A 120 -21.85 9.37 9.34
C SER A 120 -21.00 9.85 10.52
N LEU A 121 -20.40 11.04 10.45
CA LEU A 121 -19.59 11.61 11.53
C LEU A 121 -20.44 11.98 12.75
N MET A 122 -21.59 12.63 12.56
CA MET A 122 -22.52 12.93 13.65
C MET A 122 -23.08 11.64 14.26
N GLY A 123 -23.46 10.67 13.42
CA GLY A 123 -23.92 9.36 13.86
C GLY A 123 -22.84 8.56 14.61
N LEU A 124 -21.58 8.66 14.18
CA LEU A 124 -20.43 8.08 14.89
C LEU A 124 -20.33 8.68 16.28
N GLY A 125 -20.31 10.01 16.41
CA GLY A 125 -20.25 10.69 17.70
C GLY A 125 -21.39 10.25 18.64
N ALA A 126 -22.62 10.24 18.14
CA ALA A 126 -23.79 9.82 18.91
C ALA A 126 -23.70 8.36 19.37
N ALA A 127 -23.31 7.44 18.47
CA ALA A 127 -23.19 6.01 18.80
C ALA A 127 -22.06 5.73 19.81
N LEU A 128 -20.95 6.48 19.73
CA LEU A 128 -19.86 6.38 20.70
C LEU A 128 -20.31 6.83 22.09
N LEU A 129 -21.05 7.94 22.19
CA LEU A 129 -21.60 8.39 23.48
C LEU A 129 -22.59 7.39 24.06
N GLU A 130 -23.55 6.93 23.26
CA GLU A 130 -24.63 6.03 23.70
C GLU A 130 -24.10 4.68 24.20
N ARG A 131 -23.13 4.10 23.49
CA ARG A 131 -22.76 2.68 23.66
C ARG A 131 -21.37 2.45 24.22
N HIS A 132 -20.48 3.44 24.12
CA HIS A 132 -19.06 3.29 24.38
C HIS A 132 -18.47 4.42 25.24
N GLY A 133 -19.32 5.22 25.91
CA GLY A 133 -18.85 6.30 26.81
C GLY A 133 -18.05 7.40 26.11
N GLY A 134 -18.18 7.55 24.80
CA GLY A 134 -17.42 8.50 23.99
C GLY A 134 -16.08 7.98 23.45
N GLU A 135 -15.70 6.74 23.75
CA GLU A 135 -14.44 6.14 23.31
C GLU A 135 -14.63 5.19 22.13
N VAL A 136 -13.64 5.14 21.22
CA VAL A 136 -13.64 4.20 20.10
C VAL A 136 -13.32 2.80 20.62
N PRO A 137 -14.17 1.78 20.38
CA PRO A 137 -13.94 0.43 20.88
C PRO A 137 -12.78 -0.26 20.14
N ALA A 138 -12.00 -1.05 20.87
CA ALA A 138 -10.88 -1.84 20.35
C ALA A 138 -11.31 -3.25 19.86
N ARG A 139 -12.54 -3.40 19.37
CA ARG A 139 -13.10 -4.68 18.93
C ARG A 139 -13.79 -4.58 17.57
N LEU A 140 -13.53 -5.57 16.70
CA LEU A 140 -14.06 -5.59 15.34
C LEU A 140 -15.59 -5.62 15.31
N ASP A 141 -16.22 -6.45 16.13
CA ASP A 141 -17.67 -6.64 16.18
C ASP A 141 -18.44 -5.42 16.72
N GLU A 142 -17.75 -4.54 17.43
CA GLU A 142 -18.29 -3.27 17.90
C GLU A 142 -18.07 -2.16 16.88
N LEU A 143 -16.84 -2.06 16.33
CA LEU A 143 -16.50 -1.06 15.32
C LEU A 143 -17.40 -1.13 14.09
N VAL A 144 -17.71 -2.32 13.58
CA VAL A 144 -18.56 -2.48 12.38
C VAL A 144 -20.03 -2.09 12.60
N LYS A 145 -20.45 -1.87 13.85
CA LYS A 145 -21.79 -1.36 14.19
C LYS A 145 -21.85 0.17 14.19
N LEU A 146 -20.70 0.85 14.12
CA LEU A 146 -20.63 2.30 14.13
C LEU A 146 -20.92 2.87 12.72
N PRO A 147 -21.67 3.98 12.62
CA PRO A 147 -21.95 4.61 11.33
C PRO A 147 -20.69 4.96 10.54
N GLY A 148 -20.68 4.61 9.25
CA GLY A 148 -19.55 4.87 8.36
C GLY A 148 -18.36 3.91 8.49
N ILE A 149 -18.41 2.94 9.43
CA ILE A 149 -17.31 1.99 9.67
C ILE A 149 -17.71 0.59 9.18
N GLY A 150 -17.14 0.19 8.02
CA GLY A 150 -17.21 -1.20 7.54
C GLY A 150 -16.03 -2.04 8.06
N ARG A 151 -16.06 -3.36 7.79
CA ARG A 151 -15.02 -4.32 8.22
C ARG A 151 -13.59 -3.89 7.86
N LYS A 152 -13.37 -3.44 6.62
CA LYS A 152 -12.06 -2.93 6.18
C LYS A 152 -11.60 -1.74 7.03
N THR A 153 -12.49 -0.76 7.23
CA THR A 153 -12.22 0.43 8.03
C THR A 153 -11.92 0.07 9.48
N ALA A 154 -12.68 -0.86 10.05
CA ALA A 154 -12.44 -1.37 11.39
C ALA A 154 -11.04 -2.01 11.52
N ASN A 155 -10.61 -2.82 10.55
CA ASN A 155 -9.26 -3.38 10.54
C ASN A 155 -8.16 -2.30 10.42
N VAL A 156 -8.41 -1.19 9.70
CA VAL A 156 -7.48 -0.05 9.69
C VAL A 156 -7.37 0.56 11.09
N ILE A 157 -8.49 0.81 11.76
CA ILE A 157 -8.52 1.40 13.10
C ILE A 157 -7.82 0.48 14.11
N LEU A 158 -8.20 -0.78 14.16
CA LEU A 158 -7.62 -1.80 15.04
C LEU A 158 -6.11 -1.92 14.88
N GLY A 159 -5.65 -2.02 13.63
CA GLY A 159 -4.23 -2.21 13.36
C GLY A 159 -3.35 -1.00 13.68
N ASN A 160 -3.87 0.22 13.52
CA ASN A 160 -3.05 1.44 13.61
C ASN A 160 -3.24 2.23 14.91
N ALA A 161 -4.38 2.08 15.58
CA ALA A 161 -4.66 2.81 16.83
C ALA A 161 -4.64 1.91 18.07
N PHE A 162 -4.74 0.58 17.90
CA PHE A 162 -4.82 -0.37 19.02
C PHE A 162 -3.83 -1.54 18.90
N ASP A 163 -2.95 -1.53 17.91
CA ASP A 163 -1.99 -2.60 17.63
C ASP A 163 -2.61 -4.01 17.50
N VAL A 164 -3.90 -4.08 17.13
CA VAL A 164 -4.63 -5.34 16.92
C VAL A 164 -4.46 -5.75 15.45
N PRO A 165 -3.77 -6.87 15.14
CA PRO A 165 -3.42 -7.17 13.76
C PRO A 165 -4.63 -7.48 12.88
N GLY A 166 -4.69 -6.83 11.72
CA GLY A 166 -5.76 -6.98 10.73
C GLY A 166 -5.25 -6.79 9.30
N LEU A 167 -5.79 -7.54 8.34
CA LEU A 167 -5.56 -7.31 6.92
C LEU A 167 -6.61 -6.35 6.38
N THR A 168 -6.18 -5.42 5.55
CA THR A 168 -7.01 -4.35 4.99
C THR A 168 -7.06 -4.49 3.48
N VAL A 169 -7.88 -5.45 3.01
CA VAL A 169 -7.98 -5.76 1.58
C VAL A 169 -8.66 -4.61 0.85
N ASP A 170 -7.87 -3.85 0.11
CA ASP A 170 -8.32 -2.82 -0.82
C ASP A 170 -8.00 -3.18 -2.27
N THR A 171 -8.22 -2.25 -3.19
CA THR A 171 -7.96 -2.45 -4.62
C THR A 171 -6.47 -2.61 -4.94
N HIS A 172 -5.57 -2.05 -4.14
CA HIS A 172 -4.12 -2.24 -4.27
C HIS A 172 -3.73 -3.63 -3.77
N PHE A 173 -4.12 -3.97 -2.54
CA PHE A 173 -3.88 -5.25 -1.91
C PHE A 173 -4.35 -6.39 -2.80
N GLY A 174 -5.64 -6.42 -3.15
CA GLY A 174 -6.25 -7.51 -3.93
C GLY A 174 -5.57 -7.68 -5.29
N ARG A 175 -5.31 -6.58 -6.01
CA ARG A 175 -4.61 -6.64 -7.29
C ARG A 175 -3.20 -7.22 -7.15
N VAL A 176 -2.45 -6.76 -6.16
CA VAL A 176 -1.03 -7.13 -6.00
C VAL A 176 -0.92 -8.60 -5.59
N VAL A 177 -1.70 -9.08 -4.63
CA VAL A 177 -1.64 -10.49 -4.20
C VAL A 177 -2.09 -11.47 -5.28
N ARG A 178 -3.04 -11.05 -6.16
CA ARG A 178 -3.40 -11.82 -7.36
C ARG A 178 -2.29 -11.87 -8.39
N ARG A 179 -1.61 -10.75 -8.67
CA ARG A 179 -0.41 -10.74 -9.54
C ARG A 179 0.70 -11.61 -8.98
N TRP A 180 0.83 -11.71 -7.67
CA TRP A 180 1.82 -12.57 -7.04
C TRP A 180 1.39 -14.04 -6.97
N ALA A 181 0.20 -14.37 -7.47
CA ALA A 181 -0.42 -15.68 -7.36
C ALA A 181 -0.41 -16.20 -5.91
N TRP A 182 -0.66 -15.32 -4.93
CA TRP A 182 -0.88 -15.72 -3.54
C TRP A 182 -2.31 -16.25 -3.33
N THR A 183 -3.24 -15.75 -4.14
CA THR A 183 -4.61 -16.20 -4.21
C THR A 183 -5.19 -15.83 -5.58
N SER A 184 -6.20 -16.57 -6.04
CA SER A 184 -7.05 -16.20 -7.18
C SER A 184 -8.36 -15.54 -6.75
N GLU A 185 -8.60 -15.42 -5.45
CA GLU A 185 -9.83 -14.84 -4.91
C GLU A 185 -9.94 -13.35 -5.24
N GLU A 186 -11.18 -12.91 -5.48
CA GLU A 186 -11.51 -11.51 -5.77
C GLU A 186 -12.26 -10.84 -4.62
N GLU A 187 -13.09 -11.62 -3.91
CA GLU A 187 -13.87 -11.15 -2.77
C GLU A 187 -12.97 -10.80 -1.59
N PRO A 188 -13.07 -9.59 -1.01
CA PRO A 188 -12.18 -9.12 0.06
C PRO A 188 -12.03 -10.09 1.23
N ASP A 189 -13.15 -10.64 1.73
CA ASP A 189 -13.15 -11.57 2.86
C ASP A 189 -12.45 -12.91 2.52
N LYS A 190 -12.54 -13.36 1.26
CA LYS A 190 -11.85 -14.58 0.80
C LYS A 190 -10.36 -14.32 0.61
N VAL A 191 -9.99 -13.15 0.07
CA VAL A 191 -8.60 -12.70 -0.05
C VAL A 191 -7.94 -12.58 1.32
N GLU A 192 -8.61 -11.98 2.29
CA GLU A 192 -8.14 -11.86 3.67
C GLU A 192 -7.81 -13.22 4.27
N ARG A 193 -8.74 -14.19 4.18
CA ARG A 193 -8.52 -15.56 4.67
C ARG A 193 -7.34 -16.24 3.96
N ALA A 194 -7.32 -16.21 2.63
CA ALA A 194 -6.29 -16.87 1.84
C ALA A 194 -4.88 -16.32 2.14
N VAL A 195 -4.73 -15.00 2.26
CA VAL A 195 -3.44 -14.36 2.57
C VAL A 195 -3.09 -14.53 4.06
N GLY A 196 -4.08 -14.49 4.94
CA GLY A 196 -3.90 -14.70 6.38
C GLY A 196 -3.32 -16.08 6.74
N GLU A 197 -3.58 -17.10 5.93
CA GLU A 197 -2.97 -18.43 6.09
C GLU A 197 -1.49 -18.49 5.65
N LEU A 198 -1.03 -17.55 4.82
CA LEU A 198 0.34 -17.51 4.32
C LEU A 198 1.29 -16.78 5.28
N ILE A 199 0.78 -15.71 5.90
CA ILE A 199 1.57 -14.73 6.64
C ILE A 199 1.22 -14.77 8.14
N PRO A 200 2.22 -14.79 9.04
CA PRO A 200 1.98 -14.76 10.49
C PRO A 200 1.12 -13.56 10.91
N ARG A 201 0.16 -13.78 11.82
CA ARG A 201 -0.80 -12.77 12.25
C ARG A 201 -0.17 -11.45 12.70
N LYS A 202 0.95 -11.50 13.42
CA LYS A 202 1.70 -10.32 13.88
C LYS A 202 2.18 -9.38 12.76
N GLU A 203 2.29 -9.88 11.53
CA GLU A 203 2.76 -9.10 10.37
C GLU A 203 1.61 -8.46 9.59
N TRP A 204 0.33 -8.75 9.92
CA TRP A 204 -0.80 -8.41 9.05
C TRP A 204 -0.94 -6.91 8.78
N THR A 205 -0.89 -6.08 9.83
CA THR A 205 -1.00 -4.61 9.67
C THR A 205 0.11 -4.06 8.78
N MET A 206 1.37 -4.44 9.06
CA MET A 206 2.52 -3.97 8.29
C MET A 206 2.55 -4.54 6.87
N LEU A 207 2.12 -5.79 6.67
CA LEU A 207 1.96 -6.36 5.33
C LEU A 207 0.97 -5.52 4.52
N SER A 208 -0.16 -5.16 5.11
CA SER A 208 -1.17 -4.29 4.51
C SER A 208 -0.58 -2.96 4.04
N HIS A 209 0.15 -2.26 4.89
CA HIS A 209 0.81 -0.99 4.54
C HIS A 209 1.82 -1.16 3.40
N ARG A 210 2.70 -2.17 3.51
CA ARG A 210 3.73 -2.45 2.50
C ARG A 210 3.13 -2.84 1.15
N LEU A 211 2.03 -3.59 1.14
CA LEU A 211 1.28 -3.96 -0.07
C LEU A 211 0.66 -2.74 -0.75
N ILE A 212 0.01 -1.87 0.04
CA ILE A 212 -0.59 -0.63 -0.47
C ILE A 212 0.52 0.27 -1.03
N PHE A 213 1.61 0.45 -0.31
CA PHE A 213 2.79 1.21 -0.77
C PHE A 213 3.32 0.65 -2.08
N HIS A 214 3.57 -0.65 -2.14
CA HIS A 214 4.05 -1.29 -3.35
C HIS A 214 3.07 -1.12 -4.53
N GLY A 215 1.77 -1.30 -4.28
CA GLY A 215 0.73 -1.13 -5.27
C GLY A 215 0.56 0.32 -5.76
N ARG A 216 0.91 1.32 -4.94
CA ARG A 216 0.88 2.75 -5.29
C ARG A 216 2.16 3.25 -5.95
N ARG A 217 3.30 2.65 -5.64
CA ARG A 217 4.64 3.14 -6.01
C ARG A 217 5.29 2.38 -7.17
N VAL A 218 5.02 1.08 -7.30
CA VAL A 218 5.68 0.18 -8.27
C VAL A 218 4.67 -0.63 -9.08
N CYS A 219 3.78 -1.35 -8.41
CA CYS A 219 2.85 -2.30 -9.04
C CYS A 219 1.52 -1.63 -9.45
N HIS A 220 1.64 -0.61 -10.32
CA HIS A 220 0.51 0.19 -10.80
C HIS A 220 -0.55 -0.64 -11.52
N ALA A 221 -1.81 -0.22 -11.45
CA ALA A 221 -2.93 -0.96 -12.04
C ALA A 221 -2.77 -1.18 -13.56
N ARG A 222 -2.41 -0.14 -14.32
CA ARG A 222 -2.33 -0.22 -15.79
C ARG A 222 -0.95 -0.66 -16.31
N LYS A 223 0.13 -0.04 -15.82
CA LYS A 223 1.50 -0.28 -16.31
C LYS A 223 2.46 -0.42 -15.10
N PRO A 224 2.63 -1.63 -14.53
CA PRO A 224 3.53 -1.85 -13.39
C PRO A 224 5.00 -1.74 -13.81
N ALA A 225 5.87 -1.26 -12.91
CA ALA A 225 7.29 -1.06 -13.17
C ALA A 225 8.10 -2.37 -13.01
N CYS A 226 7.82 -3.39 -13.82
CA CYS A 226 8.36 -4.74 -13.63
C CYS A 226 9.90 -4.79 -13.62
N GLY A 227 10.56 -4.13 -14.58
CA GLY A 227 12.03 -4.07 -14.68
C GLY A 227 12.74 -3.30 -13.56
N ALA A 228 11.97 -2.60 -12.73
CA ALA A 228 12.45 -1.81 -11.59
C ALA A 228 11.79 -2.26 -10.27
N CYS A 229 11.26 -3.48 -10.24
CA CYS A 229 10.55 -4.01 -9.08
C CYS A 229 11.51 -4.83 -8.20
N PRO A 230 11.68 -4.50 -6.90
CA PRO A 230 12.54 -5.27 -6.00
C PRO A 230 12.03 -6.70 -5.74
N LEU A 231 10.81 -7.02 -6.18
CA LEU A 231 10.20 -8.35 -6.06
C LEU A 231 10.21 -9.14 -7.37
N ALA A 232 10.86 -8.63 -8.43
CA ALA A 232 10.82 -9.21 -9.78
C ALA A 232 11.17 -10.71 -9.80
N ARG A 233 12.20 -11.13 -9.06
CA ARG A 233 12.68 -12.51 -8.99
C ARG A 233 11.62 -13.50 -8.48
N ASP A 234 10.78 -13.08 -7.54
CA ASP A 234 9.76 -13.92 -6.90
C ASP A 234 8.36 -13.68 -7.47
N CYS A 235 8.19 -12.82 -8.49
CA CYS A 235 6.88 -12.39 -9.00
C CYS A 235 6.40 -13.23 -10.20
N PRO A 236 5.33 -14.03 -10.06
CA PRO A 236 4.76 -14.79 -11.18
C PRO A 236 4.20 -13.94 -12.32
N SER A 237 3.81 -12.69 -12.06
CA SER A 237 3.33 -11.74 -13.07
C SER A 237 4.42 -10.78 -13.57
N PHE A 238 5.70 -11.10 -13.36
CA PHE A 238 6.78 -10.33 -13.99
C PHE A 238 6.59 -10.31 -15.52
N GLY A 239 6.77 -9.14 -16.14
CA GLY A 239 6.47 -8.93 -17.56
C GLY A 239 5.08 -8.35 -17.85
N ALA A 240 4.22 -8.16 -16.85
CA ALA A 240 2.93 -7.45 -17.01
C ALA A 240 3.08 -5.95 -17.32
N GLY A 241 4.29 -5.41 -17.24
CA GLY A 241 4.67 -4.06 -17.64
C GLY A 241 6.11 -4.06 -18.15
N PRO A 242 6.72 -2.89 -18.44
CA PRO A 242 8.05 -2.83 -19.03
C PRO A 242 9.07 -3.55 -18.15
N THR A 243 9.87 -4.42 -18.78
CA THR A 243 10.93 -5.20 -18.14
C THR A 243 12.29 -4.53 -18.28
N GLU A 244 12.43 -3.59 -19.22
CA GLU A 244 13.66 -2.84 -19.39
C GLU A 244 13.87 -1.88 -18.21
N PRO A 245 14.98 -1.99 -17.45
CA PRO A 245 15.18 -1.24 -16.20
C PRO A 245 15.01 0.27 -16.35
N ALA A 246 15.58 0.87 -17.40
CA ALA A 246 15.51 2.30 -17.63
C ALA A 246 14.09 2.79 -17.96
N GLU A 247 13.27 1.99 -18.63
CA GLU A 247 11.86 2.34 -18.90
C GLU A 247 11.00 2.16 -17.63
N ALA A 248 11.20 1.05 -16.92
CA ALA A 248 10.47 0.75 -15.70
C ALA A 248 10.76 1.77 -14.58
N ALA A 249 12.01 2.24 -14.47
CA ALA A 249 12.41 3.22 -13.46
C ALA A 249 11.60 4.52 -13.52
N LYS A 250 11.23 4.98 -14.73
CA LYS A 250 10.41 6.18 -14.96
C LYS A 250 8.99 6.06 -14.39
N LEU A 251 8.54 4.84 -14.09
CA LEU A 251 7.21 4.57 -13.54
C LEU A 251 7.21 4.46 -12.02
N VAL A 252 8.36 4.31 -11.37
CA VAL A 252 8.44 4.28 -9.91
C VAL A 252 8.03 5.64 -9.36
N ARG A 253 7.26 5.66 -8.27
CA ARG A 253 6.73 6.88 -7.64
C ARG A 253 7.03 6.90 -6.15
N GLY A 254 6.98 8.10 -5.57
CA GLY A 254 7.09 8.33 -4.14
C GLY A 254 8.52 8.64 -3.69
N PRO A 255 8.69 9.16 -2.46
CA PRO A 255 9.99 9.53 -1.91
C PRO A 255 10.96 8.35 -1.80
N GLU A 256 10.46 7.13 -1.73
CA GLU A 256 11.24 5.90 -1.59
C GLU A 256 11.83 5.42 -2.93
N ALA A 257 11.53 6.08 -4.05
CA ALA A 257 11.97 5.66 -5.37
C ALA A 257 13.48 5.39 -5.50
N PRO A 258 14.40 6.22 -4.96
CA PRO A 258 15.82 5.92 -4.99
C PRO A 258 16.17 4.58 -4.31
N ARG A 259 15.56 4.30 -3.14
CA ARG A 259 15.75 3.05 -2.40
C ARG A 259 15.21 1.85 -3.19
N LEU A 260 14.02 1.99 -3.75
CA LEU A 260 13.37 0.92 -4.53
C LEU A 260 14.19 0.55 -5.77
N LEU A 261 14.73 1.55 -6.47
CA LEU A 261 15.58 1.35 -7.63
C LEU A 261 16.91 0.68 -7.27
N ALA A 262 17.53 1.10 -6.16
CA ALA A 262 18.74 0.46 -5.64
C ALA A 262 18.49 -1.01 -5.29
N LEU A 263 17.39 -1.33 -4.59
CA LEU A 263 17.02 -2.71 -4.25
C LEU A 263 16.67 -3.55 -5.48
N ALA A 264 16.16 -2.93 -6.55
CA ALA A 264 15.91 -3.59 -7.82
C ALA A 264 17.18 -3.76 -8.68
N GLY A 265 18.35 -3.29 -8.23
CA GLY A 265 19.60 -3.36 -8.97
C GLY A 265 19.66 -2.43 -10.19
N VAL A 266 18.82 -1.39 -10.24
CA VAL A 266 18.80 -0.41 -11.32
C VAL A 266 19.81 0.69 -11.01
N ALA A 267 20.97 0.65 -11.68
CA ALA A 267 22.00 1.67 -11.56
C ALA A 267 21.71 2.85 -12.50
N GLY A 268 21.65 4.08 -11.96
CA GLY A 268 21.48 5.31 -12.74
C GLY A 268 20.76 6.42 -11.98
N GLU A 269 20.80 7.64 -12.53
CA GLU A 269 20.08 8.79 -11.97
C GLU A 269 18.58 8.53 -11.92
N VAL A 270 18.00 8.66 -10.72
CA VAL A 270 16.56 8.64 -10.52
C VAL A 270 15.97 9.80 -11.32
N PRO A 271 15.08 9.58 -12.30
CA PRO A 271 14.55 10.67 -13.10
C PRO A 271 13.98 11.77 -12.19
N GLU A 272 14.32 13.03 -12.42
CA GLU A 272 13.96 14.14 -11.53
C GLU A 272 12.43 14.26 -11.30
N LYS A 273 11.62 13.87 -12.30
CA LYS A 273 10.15 13.78 -12.22
C LYS A 273 9.65 12.73 -11.22
N THR A 274 10.43 11.69 -10.96
CA THR A 274 10.18 10.65 -9.95
C THR A 274 10.33 11.22 -8.53
N VAL A 275 11.19 12.23 -8.36
CA VAL A 275 11.46 12.92 -7.09
C VAL A 275 10.57 14.18 -6.91
N GLN A 276 10.27 14.94 -7.96
CA GLN A 276 9.46 16.17 -7.87
C GLN A 276 7.97 15.93 -7.57
N GLN A 277 7.44 14.72 -7.81
CA GLN A 277 6.12 14.32 -7.26
C GLN A 277 6.16 14.02 -5.75
N ALA A 278 7.35 13.87 -5.17
CA ALA A 278 7.57 13.74 -3.73
C ALA A 278 7.83 15.10 -3.04
N ALA A 279 8.56 16.02 -3.69
CA ALA A 279 8.97 17.31 -3.10
C ALA A 279 7.87 18.40 -3.05
N SER A 280 6.77 18.27 -3.81
CA SER A 280 5.63 19.20 -3.74
C SER A 280 4.64 18.89 -2.59
N LYS A 281 5.08 18.10 -1.60
CA LYS A 281 4.29 17.62 -0.45
C LYS A 281 5.13 17.51 0.84
N GLU A 282 6.01 18.45 1.13
CA GLU A 282 6.39 18.67 2.54
C GLU A 282 5.20 19.34 3.24
N PRO A 283 4.69 18.81 4.37
CA PRO A 283 3.93 19.65 5.27
C PRO A 283 4.89 20.70 5.81
N ALA A 284 4.51 21.97 5.72
CA ALA A 284 5.16 23.01 6.50
C ALA A 284 5.17 22.55 7.97
N GLN A 285 6.36 22.59 8.57
CA GLN A 285 6.62 22.24 9.96
C GLN A 285 5.67 22.98 10.92
#